data_AF-A0AAV4EB96-F1
#
_entry.id   AF-A0AAV4EB96-F1
#
_cell.length_a   1.000
_cell.length_b   1.000
_cell.length_c   1.000
_cell.angle_alpha   90.00
_cell.angle_beta   90.00
_cell.angle_gamma   90.00
#
_symmetry.space_group_name_H-M   'P 1'
#
loop_
_entity.id
_entity.type
_entity.pdbx_description
1 polymer ?
#
loop_
_entity_poly.entity_id
_entity_poly.type
_entity_poly.pdbx_seq_one_letter_code
_entity_poly.pdbx_strand_id
1 'polypeptide(L)'
;MHHIDLVTVLGENAPSIQTVRKWVKAVLEGRDDMEDEPRPGRLVTACGNANISKVLVSLRDDRQKSCEEIFTETSMSRTSVFRVLTNKLNNNNNKFSKWVPHLLTDEQKESRVNFSRNFLRRFQTEQNDFLGGIFTGDETWVYSWDPETKR
;
A
#
# COMPACT_ATOMS: atom_id res chain seq x y z
N MET A 1 9.85 -36.31 32.63
CA MET A 1 10.06 -36.85 31.28
C MET A 1 11.53 -37.13 31.09
N HIS A 2 11.93 -38.40 31.04
CA HIS A 2 13.33 -38.78 30.86
C HIS A 2 13.58 -39.06 29.38
N HIS A 3 14.75 -38.66 28.86
CA HIS A 3 15.12 -38.89 27.46
C HIS A 3 15.04 -40.37 27.05
N ILE A 4 15.26 -41.29 27.99
CA ILE A 4 15.16 -42.73 27.77
C ILE A 4 13.75 -43.10 27.31
N ASP A 5 12.71 -42.54 27.94
CA ASP A 5 11.31 -42.81 27.59
C ASP A 5 10.99 -42.35 26.15
N LEU A 6 11.53 -41.20 25.75
CA LEU A 6 11.37 -40.66 24.39
C LEU A 6 12.11 -41.51 23.35
N VAL A 7 13.30 -42.02 23.68
CA VAL A 7 14.06 -42.93 22.79
C VAL A 7 13.33 -44.27 22.63
N THR A 8 12.71 -44.79 23.69
CA THR A 8 11.93 -46.03 23.62
C THR A 8 10.73 -45.92 22.68
N VAL A 9 10.07 -44.75 22.63
CA VAL A 9 8.88 -44.54 21.79
C VAL A 9 9.23 -44.06 20.38
N LEU A 10 10.22 -43.18 20.21
CA LEU A 10 10.52 -42.49 18.95
C LEU A 10 11.75 -43.04 18.20
N GLY A 11 12.54 -43.90 18.84
CA GLY A 11 13.73 -44.52 18.24
C GLY A 11 14.72 -43.49 17.69
N GLU A 12 15.08 -43.64 16.41
CA GLU A 12 16.03 -42.77 15.71
C GLU A 12 15.52 -41.33 15.53
N ASN A 13 14.20 -41.10 15.62
CA ASN A 13 13.60 -39.77 15.51
C ASN A 13 13.55 -39.04 16.87
N ALA A 14 14.06 -39.64 17.94
CA ALA A 14 14.05 -39.02 19.26
C ALA A 14 14.95 -37.77 19.29
N PRO A 15 14.49 -36.67 19.91
CA PRO A 15 15.31 -35.47 20.08
C PRO A 15 16.49 -35.77 21.01
N SER A 16 17.63 -35.12 20.75
CA SER A 16 18.84 -35.32 21.57
C SER A 16 18.59 -35.02 23.06
N ILE A 17 19.36 -35.67 23.94
CA ILE A 17 19.35 -35.41 25.39
C ILE A 17 19.54 -33.92 25.73
N GLN A 18 20.31 -33.18 24.93
CA GLN A 18 20.51 -31.75 25.10
C GLN A 18 19.23 -30.95 24.83
N THR A 19 18.52 -31.30 23.76
CA THR A 19 17.22 -30.70 23.41
C THR A 19 16.19 -30.97 24.50
N VAL A 20 16.10 -32.21 24.98
CA VAL A 20 15.17 -32.59 26.06
C VAL A 20 15.46 -31.82 27.35
N ARG A 21 16.73 -31.73 27.76
CA ARG A 21 17.12 -30.95 28.95
C ARG A 21 16.78 -29.47 28.81
N LYS A 22 17.01 -28.87 27.64
CA LYS A 22 16.67 -27.47 27.36
C LYS A 22 15.17 -27.21 27.50
N TRP A 23 14.33 -28.08 26.94
CA TRP A 23 12.87 -27.96 27.04
C TRP A 23 12.35 -28.22 28.44
N VAL A 24 12.86 -29.24 29.14
CA VAL A 24 12.50 -29.49 30.56
C VAL A 24 12.84 -28.27 31.42
N LYS A 25 14.00 -27.66 31.21
CA LYS A 25 14.38 -26.42 31.90
C LYS A 25 13.41 -25.28 31.57
N ALA A 26 13.10 -25.05 30.30
CA ALA A 26 12.17 -23.98 29.89
C ALA A 26 10.77 -24.15 30.50
N VAL A 27 10.24 -25.37 30.54
CA VAL A 27 8.95 -25.67 31.19
C VAL A 27 9.00 -25.41 32.70
N LEU A 28 10.09 -25.80 33.37
CA LEU A 28 10.29 -25.50 34.80
C LEU A 28 10.44 -24.00 35.08
N GLU A 29 10.95 -23.23 34.10
CA GLU A 29 11.05 -21.77 34.14
C GLU A 29 9.72 -21.06 33.78
N GLY A 30 8.64 -21.83 33.56
CA GLY A 30 7.28 -21.30 33.37
C GLY A 30 6.89 -21.09 31.90
N ARG A 31 7.66 -21.63 30.95
CA ARG A 31 7.29 -21.60 29.52
C ARG A 31 6.11 -22.54 29.26
N ASP A 32 5.02 -22.01 28.71
CA ASP A 32 3.79 -22.73 28.37
C ASP A 32 3.53 -22.81 26.84
N ASP A 33 4.32 -22.10 26.02
CA ASP A 33 4.23 -22.13 24.56
C ASP A 33 5.13 -23.22 23.94
N MET A 34 4.57 -23.91 22.94
CA MET A 34 5.28 -24.94 22.17
C MET A 34 5.89 -24.39 20.87
N GLU A 35 5.73 -23.10 20.60
CA GLU A 35 6.18 -22.45 19.38
C GLU A 35 7.69 -22.20 19.39
N ASP A 36 8.27 -21.99 18.21
CA ASP A 36 9.65 -21.50 18.13
C ASP A 36 9.72 -20.03 18.57
N GLU A 37 10.72 -19.70 19.40
CA GLU A 37 11.06 -18.31 19.71
C GLU A 37 11.30 -17.50 18.42
N PRO A 38 10.98 -16.19 18.39
CA PRO A 38 11.22 -15.34 17.24
C PRO A 38 12.69 -15.40 16.81
N ARG A 39 12.95 -16.11 15.72
CA ARG A 39 14.30 -16.20 15.17
C ARG A 39 14.59 -14.88 14.46
N PRO A 40 15.66 -14.14 14.81
CA PRO A 40 16.08 -13.00 14.01
C PRO A 40 16.47 -13.54 12.63
N GLY A 41 15.57 -13.37 11.66
CA GLY A 41 15.82 -13.75 10.28
C GLY A 41 16.98 -12.94 9.71
N ARG A 42 17.39 -13.26 8.47
CA ARG A 42 18.39 -12.47 7.75
C ARG A 42 17.96 -11.00 7.73
N LEU A 43 18.80 -10.10 8.26
CA LEU A 43 18.60 -8.66 8.13
C LEU A 43 18.45 -8.33 6.66
N VAL A 44 17.25 -7.90 6.28
CA VAL A 44 17.01 -7.39 4.94
C VAL A 44 17.55 -5.97 4.90
N THR A 45 18.87 -5.83 4.75
CA THR A 45 19.52 -4.51 4.53
C THR A 45 18.87 -3.78 3.35
N ALA A 46 18.40 -4.53 2.35
CA ALA A 46 17.67 -4.02 1.19
C ALA A 46 16.40 -3.20 1.54
N CYS A 47 15.70 -3.52 2.64
CA CYS A 47 14.45 -2.88 3.05
C CYS A 47 14.56 -2.24 4.45
N GLY A 48 15.76 -1.82 4.85
CA GLY A 48 15.94 -1.02 6.06
C GLY A 48 15.18 0.31 5.97
N ASN A 49 14.82 0.88 7.12
CA ASN A 49 14.07 2.15 7.19
C ASN A 49 14.71 3.27 6.37
N ALA A 50 16.05 3.34 6.33
CA ALA A 50 16.78 4.30 5.51
C ALA A 50 16.48 4.17 3.99
N ASN A 51 16.43 2.94 3.48
CA ASN A 51 16.14 2.68 2.07
C ASN A 51 14.67 2.95 1.74
N ILE A 52 13.76 2.62 2.66
CA ILE A 52 12.33 2.96 2.53
C ILE A 52 12.17 4.48 2.45
N SER A 53 12.85 5.24 3.33
CA SER A 53 12.82 6.69 3.32
C SER A 53 13.34 7.28 2.01
N LYS A 54 14.42 6.73 1.45
CA LYS A 54 14.94 7.18 0.14
C LYS A 54 13.91 6.99 -0.99
N VAL A 55 13.27 5.82 -1.06
CA VAL A 55 12.23 5.55 -2.06
C VAL A 55 11.02 6.46 -1.86
N LEU A 56 10.61 6.71 -0.61
CA LEU A 56 9.52 7.63 -0.29
C LEU A 56 9.81 9.08 -0.69
N VAL A 57 11.04 9.54 -0.49
CA VAL A 57 11.47 10.88 -0.90
C VAL A 57 11.41 11.01 -2.43
N SER A 58 11.93 10.03 -3.17
CA SER A 58 11.87 10.00 -4.64
C SER A 58 10.43 10.05 -5.16
N LEU A 59 9.52 9.28 -4.56
CA LEU A 59 8.09 9.26 -4.92
C LEU A 59 7.29 10.50 -4.51
N ARG A 60 7.80 11.29 -3.55
CA ARG A 60 7.15 12.54 -3.12
C ARG A 60 7.38 13.66 -4.14
N ASP A 61 8.53 13.62 -4.79
CA ASP A 61 8.90 14.53 -5.87
C ASP A 61 8.09 14.23 -7.14
N ASP A 62 8.13 12.97 -7.58
CA ASP A 62 7.27 12.49 -8.66
C ASP A 62 6.80 11.06 -8.38
N ARG A 63 5.47 10.92 -8.29
CA ARG A 63 4.80 9.65 -8.00
C ARG A 63 4.71 8.73 -9.21
N GLN A 64 4.95 9.23 -10.43
CA GLN A 64 4.88 8.47 -11.68
C GLN A 64 6.21 7.82 -12.07
N LYS A 65 7.28 8.00 -11.28
CA LYS A 65 8.58 7.39 -11.52
C LYS A 65 8.50 5.87 -11.61
N SER A 66 9.16 5.35 -12.64
CA SER A 66 9.37 3.92 -12.86
C SER A 66 10.34 3.33 -11.82
N CYS A 67 10.34 2.00 -11.72
CA CYS A 67 11.29 1.30 -10.86
C CYS A 67 12.76 1.56 -11.25
N GLU A 68 13.05 1.78 -12.55
CA GLU A 68 14.41 2.06 -13.03
C GLU A 68 14.88 3.46 -12.63
N GLU A 69 14.00 4.46 -12.69
CA GLU A 69 14.31 5.82 -12.26
C GLU A 69 14.60 5.85 -10.75
N ILE A 70 13.75 5.21 -9.94
CA ILE A 70 13.94 5.14 -8.49
C ILE A 70 15.23 4.37 -8.15
N PHE A 71 15.55 3.29 -8.86
CA PHE A 71 16.82 2.58 -8.70
C PHE A 71 18.02 3.49 -8.97
N THR A 72 17.98 4.24 -10.07
CA THR A 72 19.05 5.14 -10.49
C THR A 72 19.25 6.27 -9.49
N GLU A 73 18.18 6.85 -8.96
CA GLU A 73 18.23 7.94 -7.98
C GLU A 73 18.69 7.48 -6.59
N THR A 74 18.28 6.28 -6.16
CA THR A 74 18.53 5.80 -4.80
C THR A 74 19.80 4.96 -4.66
N SER A 75 20.43 4.59 -5.78
CA SER A 75 21.57 3.65 -5.87
C SER A 75 21.31 2.32 -5.15
N MET A 76 20.04 1.94 -5.02
CA MET A 76 19.62 0.65 -4.45
C MET A 76 19.77 -0.45 -5.50
N SER A 77 19.40 -1.70 -5.21
CA SER A 77 19.23 -2.70 -6.29
C SER A 77 17.78 -2.72 -6.76
N ARG A 78 17.54 -3.08 -8.04
CA ARG A 78 16.17 -3.25 -8.60
C ARG A 78 15.27 -4.08 -7.70
N THR A 79 15.77 -5.22 -7.23
CA THR A 79 15.04 -6.13 -6.34
C THR A 79 14.68 -5.48 -5.00
N SER A 80 15.56 -4.61 -4.49
CA SER A 80 15.31 -3.87 -3.24
C SER A 80 14.23 -2.82 -3.43
N VAL A 81 14.32 -2.03 -4.51
CA VAL A 81 13.31 -1.03 -4.89
C VAL A 81 11.95 -1.69 -5.08
N PHE A 82 11.89 -2.76 -5.88
CA PHE A 82 10.67 -3.53 -6.11
C PHE A 82 10.07 -4.05 -4.79
N ARG A 83 10.88 -4.67 -3.93
CA ARG A 83 10.40 -5.12 -2.61
C ARG A 83 9.90 -4.00 -1.72
N VAL A 84 10.55 -2.83 -1.73
CA VAL A 84 10.08 -1.68 -0.95
C VAL A 84 8.73 -1.19 -1.51
N LEU A 85 8.61 -1.05 -2.83
CA LEU A 85 7.37 -0.62 -3.48
C LEU A 85 6.21 -1.60 -3.21
N THR A 86 6.43 -2.90 -3.41
CA THR A 86 5.38 -3.93 -3.29
C THR A 86 5.09 -4.30 -1.84
N ASN A 87 6.11 -4.59 -1.02
CA ASN A 87 5.90 -5.19 0.30
C ASN A 87 5.84 -4.17 1.44
N LYS A 88 6.36 -2.95 1.25
CA LYS A 88 6.40 -1.92 2.30
C LYS A 88 5.52 -0.73 2.02
N LEU A 89 5.41 -0.31 0.75
CA LEU A 89 4.55 0.79 0.32
C LEU A 89 3.20 0.31 -0.25
N ASN A 90 3.02 -1.02 -0.31
CA ASN A 90 1.77 -1.76 -0.45
C ASN A 90 0.79 -1.16 -1.47
N ASN A 91 1.11 -1.12 -2.77
CA ASN A 91 0.27 -0.84 -3.96
C ASN A 91 -0.75 0.34 -3.94
N ASN A 92 -0.98 1.00 -2.81
CA ASN A 92 -1.91 2.11 -2.59
C ASN A 92 -1.36 3.40 -3.24
N ASN A 93 -0.10 3.35 -3.67
CA ASN A 93 0.51 4.42 -4.43
C ASN A 93 0.16 4.44 -5.91
N ASN A 94 -0.37 3.34 -6.47
CA ASN A 94 -0.81 3.29 -7.87
C ASN A 94 -2.23 3.87 -8.04
N LYS A 95 -2.44 5.08 -7.52
CA LYS A 95 -3.58 5.90 -7.93
C LYS A 95 -3.16 6.50 -9.26
N PHE A 96 -3.54 5.80 -10.33
CA PHE A 96 -3.41 6.25 -11.71
C PHE A 96 -3.69 7.75 -11.83
N SER A 97 -2.93 8.42 -12.69
CA SER A 97 -3.26 9.74 -13.20
C SER A 97 -4.74 9.75 -13.59
N LYS A 98 -5.56 10.45 -12.82
CA LYS A 98 -6.98 10.61 -13.15
C LYS A 98 -7.03 11.41 -14.45
N TRP A 99 -7.82 10.95 -15.43
CA TRP A 99 -8.08 11.74 -16.62
C TRP A 99 -8.71 13.07 -16.19
N VAL A 100 -8.02 14.16 -16.52
CA VAL A 100 -8.52 15.52 -16.32
C VAL A 100 -8.97 16.01 -17.70
N PRO A 101 -10.26 16.36 -17.91
CA PRO A 101 -10.79 16.71 -19.22
C PRO A 101 -10.04 17.87 -19.91
N HIS A 102 -9.56 18.84 -19.13
CA HIS A 102 -8.87 20.02 -19.63
C HIS A 102 -7.72 20.43 -18.72
N LEU A 103 -6.63 20.92 -19.32
CA LEU A 103 -5.58 21.64 -18.61
C LEU A 103 -6.03 23.09 -18.41
N LEU A 104 -6.32 23.47 -17.17
CA LEU A 104 -6.83 24.80 -16.86
C LEU A 104 -5.71 25.84 -16.72
N THR A 105 -5.95 27.05 -17.22
CA THR A 105 -5.08 28.21 -16.94
C THR A 105 -5.22 28.65 -15.48
N ASP A 106 -4.28 29.46 -14.99
CA ASP A 106 -4.35 29.95 -13.62
C ASP A 106 -5.55 30.87 -13.38
N GLU A 107 -5.93 31.70 -14.37
CA GLU A 107 -7.16 32.51 -14.24
C GLU A 107 -8.43 31.64 -14.20
N GLN A 108 -8.47 30.54 -14.97
CA GLN A 108 -9.59 29.59 -14.95
C GLN A 108 -9.70 28.89 -13.59
N LYS A 109 -8.57 28.49 -12.99
CA LYS A 109 -8.55 27.90 -11.64
C LYS A 109 -9.06 28.89 -10.61
N GLU A 110 -8.57 30.12 -10.64
CA GLU A 110 -8.99 31.17 -9.72
C GLU A 110 -10.50 31.45 -9.85
N SER A 111 -10.99 31.61 -11.08
CA SER A 111 -12.41 31.82 -11.37
C SER A 111 -13.27 30.69 -10.81
N ARG A 112 -12.88 29.43 -11.04
CA ARG A 112 -13.61 28.26 -10.52
C ARG A 112 -13.67 28.24 -9.00
N VAL A 113 -12.56 28.55 -8.33
CA VAL A 113 -12.53 28.60 -6.85
C VAL A 113 -13.44 29.74 -6.36
N ASN A 114 -13.41 30.90 -7.00
CA ASN A 114 -14.24 32.03 -6.62
C ASN A 114 -15.74 31.74 -6.81
N PHE A 115 -16.14 31.15 -7.94
CA PHE A 115 -17.52 30.69 -8.14
C PHE A 115 -17.93 29.66 -7.08
N SER A 116 -17.07 28.68 -6.80
CA SER A 116 -17.35 27.65 -5.79
C SER A 116 -17.54 28.24 -4.39
N ARG A 117 -16.71 29.22 -3.99
CA ARG A 117 -16.85 29.94 -2.72
C ARG A 117 -18.16 30.73 -2.66
N ASN A 118 -18.54 31.39 -3.76
CA ASN A 118 -19.80 32.13 -3.82
C ASN A 118 -21.01 31.19 -3.70
N PHE A 119 -21.00 30.06 -4.41
CA PHE A 119 -22.05 29.04 -4.28
C PHE A 119 -22.12 28.47 -2.87
N LEU A 120 -20.96 28.18 -2.25
CA LEU A 120 -20.92 27.70 -0.87
C LEU A 120 -21.50 28.72 0.12
N ARG A 121 -21.16 30.01 -0.04
CA ARG A 121 -21.71 31.08 0.82
C ARG A 121 -23.22 31.17 0.68
N ARG A 122 -23.74 31.15 -0.55
CA ARG A 122 -25.19 31.16 -0.80
C ARG A 122 -25.86 29.94 -0.19
N PHE A 123 -25.30 28.76 -0.38
CA PHE A 123 -25.81 27.53 0.24
C PHE A 123 -25.81 27.61 1.78
N GLN A 124 -24.80 28.23 2.40
CA GLN A 124 -24.77 28.40 3.86
C GLN A 124 -25.88 29.33 4.38
N THR A 125 -26.30 30.32 3.59
CA THR A 125 -27.35 31.28 3.97
C THR A 125 -28.76 30.79 3.62
N GLU A 126 -28.93 30.27 2.41
CA GLU A 126 -30.23 29.92 1.80
C GLU A 126 -30.55 28.42 1.90
N GLN A 127 -29.55 27.57 2.20
CA GLN A 127 -29.66 26.11 2.34
C GLN A 127 -30.47 25.45 1.20
N ASN A 128 -31.57 24.79 1.56
CA ASN A 128 -32.40 24.02 0.63
C ASN A 128 -33.18 24.90 -0.35
N ASP A 129 -33.46 26.17 0.00
CA ASP A 129 -34.15 27.09 -0.90
C ASP A 129 -33.27 27.43 -2.12
N PHE A 130 -31.96 27.58 -1.89
CA PHE A 130 -31.00 27.76 -2.97
C PHE A 130 -30.93 26.54 -3.89
N LEU A 131 -30.81 25.33 -3.32
CA LEU A 131 -30.75 24.11 -4.13
C LEU A 131 -32.05 23.85 -4.88
N GLY A 132 -33.21 24.12 -4.26
CA GLY A 132 -34.53 23.93 -4.87
C GLY A 132 -34.79 24.83 -6.08
N GLY A 133 -34.07 25.95 -6.19
CA GLY A 133 -34.14 26.84 -7.35
C GLY A 133 -33.20 26.47 -8.51
N ILE A 134 -32.33 25.48 -8.34
CA ILE A 134 -31.36 25.09 -9.38
C ILE A 134 -32.02 24.11 -10.35
N PHE A 135 -32.17 24.56 -11.60
CA PHE A 135 -32.44 23.69 -12.74
C PHE A 135 -31.17 23.56 -13.56
N THR A 136 -30.76 22.32 -13.84
CA THR A 136 -29.57 22.02 -14.64
C THR A 136 -29.93 21.06 -15.78
N GLY A 137 -29.23 21.18 -16.90
CA GLY A 137 -29.35 20.31 -18.05
C GLY A 137 -28.00 20.27 -18.77
N ASP A 138 -27.69 19.12 -19.37
CA ASP A 138 -26.50 18.91 -20.19
C ASP A 138 -26.86 17.94 -21.32
N GLU A 139 -26.14 18.03 -22.44
CA GLU A 139 -26.35 17.17 -23.60
C GLU A 139 -25.30 16.07 -23.62
N THR A 140 -25.73 14.82 -23.73
CA THR A 140 -24.82 13.67 -23.84
C THR A 140 -25.07 12.95 -25.15
N TRP A 141 -24.00 12.73 -25.91
CA TRP A 141 -24.06 11.91 -27.12
C TRP A 141 -24.40 10.46 -26.78
N VAL A 142 -25.50 9.96 -27.34
CA VAL A 142 -25.86 8.54 -27.28
C VAL A 142 -25.56 7.92 -28.63
N TYR A 143 -24.62 6.97 -28.64
CA TYR A 143 -24.29 6.24 -29.85
C TYR A 143 -25.44 5.31 -30.24
N SER A 144 -26.01 5.50 -31.43
CA SER A 144 -26.93 4.54 -32.03
C SER A 144 -26.17 3.73 -33.09
N TRP A 145 -26.22 2.40 -32.94
CA TRP A 145 -25.62 1.49 -33.90
C TRP A 145 -26.65 1.15 -34.98
N ASP A 146 -26.37 1.54 -36.22
CA ASP A 146 -27.16 1.17 -37.39
C ASP A 146 -26.44 0.05 -38.18
N PRO A 147 -26.94 -1.19 -38.14
CA PRO A 147 -26.33 -2.31 -38.84
C PRO A 147 -26.42 -2.21 -40.38
N GLU A 148 -27.25 -1.34 -40.96
CA GLU A 148 -27.48 -1.26 -42.41
C GLU A 148 -26.51 -0.31 -43.16
N THR A 149 -25.68 0.45 -42.44
CA THR A 149 -24.77 1.45 -43.05
C THR A 149 -23.34 0.96 -43.29
N LYS A 150 -23.03 -0.31 -42.97
CA LYS A 150 -21.75 -0.92 -43.33
C LYS A 150 -21.76 -1.41 -44.79
N ARG A 151 -21.24 -0.58 -45.69
CA ARG A 151 -20.69 -1.02 -46.99
C ARG A 151 -19.18 -1.18 -46.90
#